data_AF-A0A7J3IHL9-F1
#
_entry.id   AF-A0A7J3IHL9-F1
#
_cell.length_a   1.000
_cell.length_b   1.000
_cell.length_c   1.000
_cell.angle_alpha   90.00
_cell.angle_beta   90.00
_cell.angle_gamma   90.00
#
_symmetry.space_group_name_H-M   'P 1'
#
loop_
_entity.id
_entity.type
_entity.pdbx_description
1 polymer ?
#
loop_
_entity_poly.entity_id
_entity_poly.type
_entity_poly.pdbx_seq_one_letter_code
_entity_poly.pdbx_strand_id
1 'polypeptide(L)'
;MSRLVLDAILNAMHVWLNETEKEQLYRELIAYFGLVGALNECQALEYAWQDPYNRQEIEQFIKEWLTWRRRRKGEEAVIGVV
;
A
#
# COMPACT_ATOMS: atom_id res chain seq x y z
N MET A 1 -14.97 -6.39 1.85
CA MET A 1 -15.15 -5.38 0.77
C MET A 1 -13.94 -5.46 -0.15
N SER A 2 -14.16 -5.43 -1.46
CA SER A 2 -13.21 -5.90 -2.48
C SER A 2 -11.93 -5.06 -2.58
N ARG A 3 -10.81 -5.58 -2.05
CA ARG A 3 -9.44 -5.04 -2.23
C ARG A 3 -8.86 -5.25 -3.64
N LEU A 4 -9.71 -5.55 -4.62
CA LEU A 4 -9.30 -5.98 -5.97
C LEU A 4 -8.38 -4.97 -6.66
N VAL A 5 -8.61 -3.67 -6.44
CA VAL A 5 -7.76 -2.61 -6.99
C VAL A 5 -6.36 -2.65 -6.40
N LEU A 6 -6.25 -2.76 -5.07
CA LEU A 6 -4.94 -2.88 -4.41
C LEU A 6 -4.22 -4.16 -4.85
N ASP A 7 -4.93 -5.29 -4.94
CA ASP A 7 -4.36 -6.54 -5.44
C ASP A 7 -3.87 -6.42 -6.89
N ALA A 8 -4.60 -5.73 -7.75
CA ALA A 8 -4.17 -5.46 -9.13
C ALA A 8 -2.90 -4.60 -9.18
N ILE A 9 -2.82 -3.54 -8.36
CA ILE A 9 -1.64 -2.67 -8.24
C ILE A 9 -0.44 -3.47 -7.73
N LEU A 10 -0.61 -4.23 -6.66
CA LEU A 10 0.45 -5.06 -6.08
C LEU A 10 0.95 -6.12 -7.08
N ASN A 11 0.04 -6.78 -7.81
CA ASN A 11 0.41 -7.73 -8.86
C ASN A 11 1.18 -7.06 -10.00
N ALA A 12 0.75 -5.88 -10.46
CA ALA A 12 1.46 -5.10 -11.48
C ALA A 12 2.88 -4.70 -11.03
N MET A 13 3.07 -4.50 -9.73
CA MET A 13 4.37 -4.21 -9.12
C MET A 13 5.16 -5.47 -8.71
N HIS A 14 4.63 -6.68 -8.96
CA HIS A 14 5.19 -7.96 -8.49
C HIS A 14 5.43 -8.02 -6.97
N VAL A 15 4.54 -7.41 -6.19
CA VAL A 15 4.61 -7.34 -4.72
C VAL A 15 3.65 -8.36 -4.10
N TRP A 16 4.18 -9.16 -3.17
CA TRP A 16 3.42 -10.20 -2.46
C TRP A 16 3.35 -9.84 -0.98
N LEU A 17 2.13 -9.63 -0.47
CA LEU A 17 1.84 -9.27 0.91
C LEU A 17 0.78 -10.21 1.49
N ASN A 18 0.81 -10.46 2.79
CA ASN A 18 -0.27 -11.18 3.47
C ASN A 18 -1.50 -10.27 3.68
N GLU A 19 -2.62 -10.83 4.14
CA GLU A 19 -3.87 -10.06 4.27
C GLU A 19 -3.77 -8.90 5.28
N THR A 20 -3.05 -9.07 6.38
CA THR A 20 -2.80 -8.03 7.38
C THR A 20 -2.00 -6.88 6.79
N GLU A 21 -0.97 -7.20 6.00
CA GLU A 21 -0.10 -6.22 5.35
C GLU A 21 -0.81 -5.48 4.24
N LYS A 22 -1.65 -6.18 3.47
CA LYS A 22 -2.55 -5.54 2.50
C LYS A 22 -3.49 -4.57 3.20
N GLU A 23 -4.04 -4.93 4.35
CA GLU A 23 -4.91 -4.01 5.10
C GLU A 23 -4.17 -2.77 5.59
N GLN A 24 -2.97 -2.95 6.13
CA GLN A 24 -2.17 -1.86 6.65
C GLN A 24 -1.73 -0.91 5.52
N LEU A 25 -1.20 -1.46 4.42
CA LEU A 25 -0.85 -0.69 3.25
C LEU A 25 -2.06 0.06 2.68
N TYR A 26 -3.22 -0.57 2.59
CA TYR A 26 -4.45 0.07 2.10
C TYR A 26 -4.83 1.30 2.93
N ARG A 27 -4.83 1.16 4.27
CA ARG A 27 -5.18 2.26 5.18
C ARG A 27 -4.18 3.42 5.07
N GLU A 28 -2.89 3.12 5.04
CA GLU A 28 -1.84 4.15 4.94
C GLU A 28 -1.84 4.84 3.57
N LEU A 29 -2.07 4.08 2.49
CA LEU A 29 -2.20 4.61 1.14
C LEU A 29 -3.38 5.59 1.03
N ILE A 30 -4.56 5.20 1.51
CA ILE A 30 -5.75 6.07 1.49
C ILE A 30 -5.55 7.30 2.38
N ALA A 31 -4.92 7.15 3.54
CA ALA A 31 -4.59 8.28 4.41
C ALA A 31 -3.61 9.26 3.74
N TYR A 32 -2.57 8.75 3.09
CA TYR A 32 -1.56 9.55 2.41
C TYR A 32 -2.15 10.36 1.24
N PHE A 33 -2.98 9.72 0.41
CA PHE A 33 -3.64 10.38 -0.72
C PHE A 33 -4.90 11.16 -0.32
N GLY A 34 -5.22 11.26 0.98
CA GLY A 34 -6.40 12.00 1.47
C GLY A 34 -7.73 11.42 1.00
N LEU A 35 -7.77 10.14 0.65
CA LEU A 35 -8.94 9.44 0.15
C LEU A 35 -9.87 8.96 1.27
N VAL A 36 -9.50 9.18 2.55
CA VAL A 36 -10.25 8.73 3.72
C VAL A 36 -11.65 9.33 3.71
N GLY A 37 -12.67 8.47 3.70
CA GLY A 37 -14.06 8.90 3.72
C GLY A 37 -14.62 9.32 2.36
N ALA A 38 -13.87 9.11 1.27
CA ALA A 38 -14.47 9.14 -0.06
C ALA A 38 -15.57 8.08 -0.15
N LEU A 39 -16.73 8.46 -0.71
CA LEU A 39 -17.88 7.55 -0.89
C LEU A 39 -17.50 6.23 -1.59
N ASN A 40 -16.46 6.25 -2.43
CA ASN A 40 -15.86 5.07 -3.08
C ASN A 40 -14.32 5.15 -3.07
N GLU A 41 -13.70 4.92 -1.92
CA GLU A 41 -12.23 4.96 -1.76
C GLU A 41 -11.47 4.08 -2.77
N CYS A 42 -11.99 2.88 -3.06
CA CYS A 42 -11.41 1.97 -4.06
C CYS A 42 -11.46 2.54 -5.49
N GLN A 43 -12.56 3.20 -5.86
CA GLN A 43 -12.73 3.79 -7.19
C GLN A 43 -11.86 5.04 -7.35
N ALA A 44 -11.71 5.82 -6.27
CA ALA A 44 -10.79 6.96 -6.25
C ALA A 44 -9.33 6.50 -6.42
N LEU A 45 -8.94 5.41 -5.76
CA LEU A 45 -7.62 4.81 -5.93
C LEU A 45 -7.42 4.24 -7.35
N GLU A 46 -8.43 3.58 -7.92
CA GLU A 46 -8.37 3.08 -9.29
C GLU A 46 -8.20 4.22 -10.30
N TYR A 47 -8.95 5.31 -10.14
CA TYR A 47 -8.83 6.49 -10.99
C TYR A 47 -7.45 7.13 -10.85
N ALA A 48 -6.92 7.25 -9.64
CA ALA A 48 -5.56 7.73 -9.39
C ALA A 48 -4.52 6.80 -10.04
N TRP A 49 -4.72 5.48 -10.03
CA TRP A 49 -3.79 4.53 -10.66
C TRP A 49 -3.79 4.59 -12.20
N GLN A 50 -4.91 4.98 -12.81
CA GLN A 50 -5.00 5.16 -14.27
C GLN A 50 -4.28 6.41 -14.77
N ASP A 51 -4.13 7.43 -13.91
CA ASP A 51 -3.39 8.64 -14.25
C ASP A 51 -1.87 8.40 -14.18
N PRO A 52 -1.07 8.71 -15.23
CA PRO A 52 0.35 8.40 -15.26
C PRO A 52 1.17 9.10 -14.18
N TYR A 53 0.77 10.31 -13.76
CA TYR A 53 1.48 11.09 -12.75
C TYR A 53 1.21 10.50 -11.36
N ASN A 54 -0.06 10.31 -11.03
CA ASN A 54 -0.48 9.70 -9.77
C ASN A 54 0.02 8.25 -9.64
N ARG A 55 0.09 7.50 -10.75
CA ARG A 55 0.66 6.15 -10.77
C ARG A 55 2.10 6.14 -10.27
N GLN A 56 2.95 7.06 -10.73
CA GLN A 56 4.34 7.13 -10.27
C GLN A 56 4.42 7.42 -8.77
N GLU A 57 3.58 8.31 -8.26
CA GLU A 57 3.52 8.63 -6.83
C GLU A 57 3.04 7.43 -6.00
N ILE A 58 2.01 6.71 -6.45
CA ILE A 58 1.53 5.48 -5.81
C ILE A 58 2.62 4.41 -5.79
N GLU A 59 3.32 4.20 -6.92
CA GLU A 59 4.42 3.24 -7.00
C GLU A 59 5.58 3.60 -6.07
N GLN A 60 5.92 4.90 -5.97
CA GLN A 60 6.96 5.38 -5.05
C GLN A 60 6.56 5.17 -3.60
N PHE A 61 5.35 5.58 -3.23
CA PHE A 61 4.82 5.38 -1.88
C PHE A 61 4.87 3.91 -1.46
N ILE A 62 4.40 2.99 -2.33
CA ILE A 62 4.42 1.55 -2.04
C ILE A 62 5.86 1.05 -1.85
N LYS A 63 6.82 1.50 -2.66
CA LYS A 63 8.25 1.12 -2.52
C LYS A 63 8.84 1.61 -1.20
N GLU A 64 8.55 2.84 -0.80
CA GLU A 64 9.00 3.42 0.47
C GLU A 64 8.38 2.68 1.65
N TRP A 65 7.08 2.42 1.59
CA TRP A 65 6.35 1.65 2.60
C TRP A 65 6.94 0.23 2.76
N LEU A 66 7.21 -0.47 1.66
CA LEU A 66 7.84 -1.79 1.69
C LEU A 66 9.26 -1.75 2.30
N THR A 67 10.01 -0.68 2.05
CA THR A 67 11.36 -0.47 2.59
C THR A 67 11.29 -0.23 4.09
N TRP A 68 10.40 0.65 4.54
CA TRP A 68 10.14 0.91 5.95
C TRP A 68 9.70 -0.36 6.69
N ARG A 69 8.78 -1.15 6.11
CA ARG A 69 8.32 -2.43 6.68
C ARG A 69 9.45 -3.46 6.81
N ARG A 70 10.35 -3.56 5.82
CA ARG A 70 11.52 -4.45 5.92
C ARG A 70 12.46 -4.05 7.05
N ARG A 71 12.68 -2.74 7.26
CA ARG A 71 13.50 -2.24 8.37
C ARG A 71 12.88 -2.60 9.72
N ARG A 72 11.58 -2.35 9.89
CA ARG A 72 10.86 -2.69 11.12
C ARG A 72 10.88 -4.19 11.45
N LYS A 73 10.66 -5.06 10.45
CA LYS A 73 10.77 -6.52 10.66
C LYS A 73 12.21 -6.95 11.01
N GLY A 74 13.22 -6.27 10.45
CA GLY A 74 14.62 -6.48 10.81
C GLY A 74 14.92 -6.05 12.25
N GLU A 75 14.35 -4.92 12.70
CA GLU A 75 14.50 -4.42 14.08
C GLU A 75 13.72 -5.28 15.09
N GLU A 76 12.50 -5.71 14.78
CA GLU A 76 11.71 -6.63 15.62
C GLU A 76 12.37 -8.01 15.77
N ALA A 77 13.06 -8.49 14.73
CA ALA A 77 13.85 -9.72 14.81
C ALA A 77 15.10 -9.59 15.70
N VAL A 78 15.64 -8.39 15.85
CA VAL A 78 16.79 -8.10 16.72
C VAL A 78 16.37 -7.92 18.18
N ILE A 79 15.17 -7.40 18.44
CA ILE A 79 14.66 -7.15 19.80
C ILE A 79 14.04 -8.43 20.42
N GLY A 80 13.67 -9.43 19.61
CA GLY A 80 13.16 -10.74 20.07
C GLY A 80 14.20 -11.71 20.66
N VAL A 81 15.47 -11.29 20.79
CA VAL A 81 16.55 -12.06 21.45
C VAL A 81 17.07 -11.25 22.64
N VAL A 82 16.26 -11.10 23.69
CA VAL A 82 16.73 -10.73 25.04
C VAL A 82 15.91 -11.47 26.07
#